data_AF-A0AAV9PZX9-F1
#
_entry.id   AF-A0AAV9PZX9-F1
#
_cell.length_a   1.000
_cell.length_b   1.000
_cell.length_c   1.000
_cell.angle_alpha   90.00
_cell.angle_beta   90.00
_cell.angle_gamma   90.00
#
_symmetry.space_group_name_H-M   'P 1'
#
loop_
_entity.id
_entity.type
_entity.pdbx_description
1 polymer ?
#
loop_
_entity_poly.entity_id
_entity_poly.type
_entity_poly.pdbx_seq_one_letter_code
_entity_poly.pdbx_strand_id
1 'polypeptide(L)'
;MSIDNDLVSWNLLLTTLQFSERTFANHINAKFKPDLEPAIQISNRSWDFLPPEVVRPYAVTTAGDIAIIVQRLGMSWKDFKPGEGLLRAEGNNCLITSTVVRSLGILISFSADWHLITDYENRGNICVPSWQASILGFGLVPHCYLLWWFHDGPHPYDAFPVGDPALFDYLLHLYCQCRVLTPEDSKPEHLRPQALSVASEFVALVAPVLRMRNSRITRILRPAPNHGFYALLNVRWSGFLTNMQIGNEVYSSMTCLEAFRKCLVNLQTSLNSTQYVLTPVYRDVLNKCDEILLHPHWDTLCNAPKEIDLNGASERLLDIIHDACDWATERLSTCVQFEALLRARLLELFALRDENPDFSLTPYQDVLMDLYFNRVLPKVQDQTKFSEKLNAADWVVMIFRGLCWYNLHRFKHKFAPVDEQYFESKQPIYIG
;
A
#
# COMPACT_ATOMS: atom_id res chain seq x y z
N MET A 1 -32.55 8.08 22.66
CA MET A 1 -31.51 7.89 23.70
C MET A 1 -31.47 6.41 24.01
N SER A 2 -30.66 5.64 23.28
CA SER A 2 -30.61 4.17 23.41
C SER A 2 -29.73 3.76 24.59
N ILE A 3 -29.88 2.49 24.96
CA ILE A 3 -29.49 1.83 26.20
C ILE A 3 -27.97 1.53 26.28
N ASP A 4 -27.16 2.08 25.37
CA ASP A 4 -25.71 1.76 25.26
C ASP A 4 -24.78 2.55 26.19
N ASN A 5 -25.33 3.46 27.02
CA ASN A 5 -24.53 4.32 27.91
C ASN A 5 -23.85 3.58 29.08
N ASP A 6 -24.13 2.29 29.29
CA ASP A 6 -23.62 1.50 30.42
C ASP A 6 -22.40 0.64 30.09
N LEU A 7 -22.07 0.45 28.81
CA LEU A 7 -20.89 -0.33 28.42
C LEU A 7 -19.65 0.56 28.38
N VAL A 8 -18.53 -0.02 28.81
CA VAL A 8 -17.22 0.65 28.79
C VAL A 8 -16.64 0.62 27.39
N SER A 9 -15.99 1.70 26.93
CA SER A 9 -15.55 1.85 25.53
C SER A 9 -14.64 0.71 25.05
N TRP A 10 -13.80 0.15 25.93
CA TRP A 10 -12.91 -0.95 25.55
C TRP A 10 -13.67 -2.23 25.19
N ASN A 11 -14.78 -2.51 25.87
CA ASN A 11 -15.61 -3.69 25.57
C ASN A 11 -16.30 -3.50 24.22
N LEU A 12 -16.84 -2.30 24.00
CA LEU A 12 -17.45 -1.93 22.73
C LEU A 12 -16.45 -2.02 21.56
N LEU A 13 -15.23 -1.51 21.75
CA LEU A 13 -14.15 -1.57 20.77
C LEU A 13 -13.79 -3.02 20.41
N LEU A 14 -13.53 -3.86 21.42
CA LEU A 14 -13.17 -5.26 21.20
C LEU A 14 -14.30 -6.05 20.55
N THR A 15 -15.55 -5.82 20.97
CA THR A 15 -16.72 -6.46 20.35
C THR A 15 -16.84 -6.06 18.88
N THR A 16 -16.60 -4.79 18.55
CA THR A 16 -16.62 -4.30 17.16
C THR A 16 -15.48 -4.90 16.33
N LEU A 17 -14.29 -5.01 16.91
CA LEU A 17 -13.14 -5.64 16.26
C LEU A 17 -13.39 -7.13 15.99
N GLN A 18 -13.86 -7.87 16.98
CA GLN A 18 -14.21 -9.29 16.84
C GLN A 18 -15.34 -9.50 15.83
N PHE A 19 -16.31 -8.60 15.78
CA PHE A 19 -17.36 -8.63 14.77
C PHE A 19 -16.76 -8.47 13.37
N SER A 20 -15.91 -7.46 13.17
CA SER A 20 -15.20 -7.23 11.91
C SER A 20 -14.36 -8.45 11.48
N GLU A 21 -13.65 -9.08 12.42
CA GLU A 21 -12.85 -10.29 12.18
C GLU A 21 -13.71 -11.53 11.84
N ARG A 22 -14.91 -11.67 12.41
CA ARG A 22 -15.85 -12.75 12.06
C ARG A 22 -16.45 -12.55 10.68
N THR A 23 -16.84 -11.32 10.35
CA THR A 23 -17.29 -10.97 8.99
C THR A 23 -16.19 -11.26 7.99
N PHE A 24 -14.96 -10.92 8.34
CA PHE A 24 -13.77 -11.26 7.57
C PHE A 24 -13.56 -12.78 7.41
N ALA A 25 -13.73 -13.58 8.47
CA ALA A 25 -13.61 -15.04 8.39
C ALA A 25 -14.63 -15.67 7.41
N ASN A 26 -15.81 -15.05 7.22
CA ASN A 26 -16.76 -15.49 6.21
C ASN A 26 -16.29 -15.23 4.76
N HIS A 27 -15.34 -14.31 4.56
CA HIS A 27 -14.76 -13.97 3.25
C HIS A 27 -13.47 -14.73 2.94
N ILE A 28 -13.06 -15.65 3.81
CA ILE A 28 -11.93 -16.55 3.57
C ILE A 28 -12.36 -17.99 3.72
N ASN A 29 -11.95 -18.83 2.78
CA ASN A 29 -12.19 -20.26 2.86
C ASN A 29 -11.34 -20.89 3.99
N ALA A 30 -11.91 -20.97 5.20
CA ALA A 30 -11.65 -21.77 6.42
C ALA A 30 -10.20 -21.96 6.96
N LYS A 31 -9.13 -21.52 6.29
CA LYS A 31 -7.73 -21.78 6.71
C LYS A 31 -6.96 -20.55 7.19
N PHE A 32 -7.60 -19.38 7.28
CA PHE A 32 -6.93 -18.18 7.76
C PHE A 32 -6.85 -18.12 9.28
N LYS A 33 -5.67 -17.75 9.76
CA LYS A 33 -5.42 -17.32 11.13
C LYS A 33 -4.78 -15.94 11.07
N PRO A 34 -5.35 -14.90 11.69
CA PRO A 34 -4.71 -13.58 11.73
C PRO A 34 -3.38 -13.66 12.45
N ASP A 35 -2.36 -12.97 11.93
CA ASP A 35 -1.01 -12.99 12.50
C ASP A 35 -0.96 -12.32 13.89
N LEU A 36 -1.91 -11.42 14.17
CA LEU A 36 -2.10 -10.82 15.49
C LEU A 36 -3.54 -11.01 15.94
N GLU A 37 -3.71 -11.63 17.09
CA GLU A 37 -4.99 -11.65 17.82
C GLU A 37 -4.84 -10.74 19.04
N PRO A 38 -5.80 -9.83 19.31
CA PRO A 38 -5.75 -9.01 20.51
C PRO A 38 -5.81 -9.90 21.76
N ALA A 39 -4.70 -10.00 22.48
CA ALA A 39 -4.64 -10.71 23.76
C ALA A 39 -5.11 -9.81 24.90
N ILE A 40 -6.02 -10.32 25.74
CA ILE A 40 -6.56 -9.58 26.88
C ILE A 40 -5.91 -10.11 28.16
N GLN A 41 -5.30 -9.21 28.93
CA GLN A 41 -4.83 -9.52 30.28
C GLN A 41 -5.68 -8.77 31.30
N ILE A 42 -6.35 -9.53 32.19
CA ILE A 42 -7.14 -8.95 33.28
C ILE A 42 -6.20 -8.49 34.39
N SER A 43 -6.39 -7.25 34.85
CA SER A 43 -5.68 -6.72 36.01
C SER A 43 -6.66 -6.11 37.00
N ASN A 44 -6.48 -6.43 38.29
CA ASN A 44 -7.30 -5.89 39.37
C ASN A 44 -6.65 -4.63 39.94
N ARG A 45 -7.44 -3.58 40.17
CA ARG A 45 -7.04 -2.28 40.74
C ARG A 45 -8.08 -1.83 41.77
N SER A 46 -7.66 -1.12 42.82
CA SER A 46 -8.61 -0.46 43.73
C SER A 46 -9.05 0.88 43.16
N TRP A 47 -10.32 1.21 43.36
CA TRP A 47 -10.89 2.51 43.01
C TRP A 47 -10.22 3.67 43.76
N ASP A 48 -9.68 3.42 44.96
CA ASP A 48 -9.02 4.44 45.78
C ASP A 48 -7.76 5.04 45.14
N PHE A 49 -7.18 4.35 44.15
CA PHE A 49 -5.97 4.78 43.44
C PHE A 49 -6.26 5.31 42.04
N LEU A 50 -7.55 5.48 41.68
CA LEU A 50 -7.93 6.00 40.37
C LEU A 50 -8.14 7.52 40.42
N PRO A 51 -7.74 8.24 39.36
CA PRO A 51 -8.04 9.67 39.24
C PRO A 51 -9.56 9.90 39.32
N PRO A 52 -10.02 11.02 39.91
CA PRO A 52 -11.45 11.32 40.02
C PRO A 52 -12.13 11.46 38.65
N GLU A 53 -11.38 11.73 37.59
CA GLU A 53 -11.87 11.78 36.21
C GLU A 53 -12.18 10.38 35.63
N VAL A 54 -11.65 9.31 36.23
CA VAL A 54 -11.87 7.92 35.81
C VAL A 54 -13.03 7.36 36.62
N VAL A 55 -14.22 7.43 36.04
CA VAL A 55 -15.48 6.95 36.67
C VAL A 55 -15.87 5.53 36.24
N ARG A 56 -15.10 4.90 35.34
CA ARG A 56 -15.35 3.58 34.75
C ARG A 56 -14.04 2.78 34.67
N PRO A 57 -14.09 1.43 34.75
CA PRO A 57 -12.90 0.60 34.53
C PRO A 57 -12.30 0.91 33.18
N TYR A 58 -10.98 1.04 33.04
CA TYR A 58 -10.36 1.25 31.73
C TYR A 58 -9.54 0.04 31.29
N ALA A 59 -9.29 -0.08 29.99
CA ALA A 59 -8.26 -0.95 29.45
C ALA A 59 -6.98 -0.16 29.15
N VAL A 60 -5.84 -0.84 29.12
CA VAL A 60 -4.56 -0.26 28.71
C VAL A 60 -4.15 -0.93 27.40
N THR A 61 -3.75 -0.13 26.43
CA THR A 61 -3.15 -0.53 25.17
C THR A 61 -1.92 0.34 24.90
N THR A 62 -1.27 0.15 23.76
CA THR A 62 -0.13 0.98 23.35
C THR A 62 -0.50 1.87 22.16
N ALA A 63 0.27 2.94 21.92
CA ALA A 63 0.10 3.80 20.76
C ALA A 63 0.24 3.03 19.43
N GLY A 64 1.15 2.04 19.36
CA GLY A 64 1.29 1.17 18.19
C GLY A 64 0.08 0.24 18.01
N ASP A 65 -0.37 -0.41 19.10
CA ASP A 65 -1.50 -1.35 19.03
C ASP A 65 -2.80 -0.63 18.66
N ILE A 66 -3.08 0.54 19.24
CA ILE A 66 -4.30 1.29 18.90
C ILE A 66 -4.25 1.76 17.45
N ALA A 67 -3.09 2.18 16.94
CA ALA A 67 -2.91 2.52 15.54
C ALA A 67 -3.30 1.34 14.62
N ILE A 68 -2.86 0.12 14.94
CA ILE A 68 -3.22 -1.09 14.20
C ILE A 68 -4.72 -1.42 14.34
N ILE A 69 -5.29 -1.33 15.54
CA ILE A 69 -6.72 -1.64 15.78
C ILE A 69 -7.62 -0.71 14.94
N VAL A 70 -7.31 0.59 14.91
CA VAL A 70 -8.05 1.58 14.10
C VAL A 70 -7.97 1.25 12.62
N GLN A 71 -6.79 0.88 12.13
CA GLN A 71 -6.59 0.45 10.75
C GLN A 71 -7.42 -0.80 10.41
N ARG A 72 -7.46 -1.80 11.31
CA ARG A 72 -8.23 -3.04 11.14
C ARG A 72 -9.74 -2.83 11.15
N LEU A 73 -10.22 -1.90 11.97
CA LEU A 73 -11.60 -1.44 11.96
C LEU A 73 -11.96 -0.67 10.69
N GLY A 74 -11.01 -0.46 9.77
CA GLY A 74 -11.20 0.30 8.54
C GLY A 74 -11.46 1.78 8.80
N MET A 75 -11.03 2.30 9.95
CA MET A 75 -11.10 3.72 10.29
C MET A 75 -9.89 4.50 9.70
N SER A 76 -9.96 5.83 9.73
CA SER A 76 -8.88 6.77 9.39
C SER A 76 -8.46 7.55 10.60
N TRP A 77 -7.16 7.69 10.82
CA TRP A 77 -6.63 8.76 11.65
C TRP A 77 -6.85 10.11 10.96
N LYS A 78 -7.49 11.04 11.68
CA LYS A 78 -7.54 12.46 11.33
C LYS A 78 -6.42 13.22 12.01
N ASP A 79 -6.23 12.92 13.28
CA ASP A 79 -5.15 13.43 14.09
C ASP A 79 -4.49 12.24 14.79
N PHE A 80 -3.19 12.06 14.59
CA PHE A 80 -2.41 11.05 15.30
C PHE A 80 -1.14 11.69 15.83
N LYS A 81 -1.26 12.31 17.01
CA LYS A 81 -0.15 12.95 17.70
C LYS A 81 -0.13 12.52 19.17
N PRO A 82 0.35 11.30 19.46
CA PRO A 82 0.48 10.81 20.83
C PRO A 82 1.32 11.74 21.72
N GLY A 83 2.33 12.43 21.20
CA GLY A 83 3.12 13.41 21.97
C GLY A 83 2.33 14.63 22.45
N GLU A 84 1.31 15.06 21.69
CA GLU A 84 0.42 16.19 22.04
C GLU A 84 -0.84 15.73 22.80
N GLY A 85 -1.02 14.41 22.97
CA GLY A 85 -2.25 13.83 23.52
C GLY A 85 -3.47 13.92 22.59
N LEU A 86 -3.26 14.21 21.30
CA LEU A 86 -4.30 14.40 20.30
C LEU A 86 -4.39 13.17 19.39
N LEU A 87 -5.40 12.34 19.62
CA LEU A 87 -5.75 11.18 18.82
C LEU A 87 -7.21 11.27 18.41
N ARG A 88 -7.45 11.28 17.11
CA ARG A 88 -8.80 11.27 16.54
C ARG A 88 -8.83 10.37 15.33
N ALA A 89 -9.73 9.38 15.36
CA ALA A 89 -9.99 8.54 14.20
C ALA A 89 -11.48 8.43 13.92
N GLU A 90 -11.84 8.37 12.64
CA GLU A 90 -13.21 8.19 12.18
C GLU A 90 -13.25 7.30 10.94
N GLY A 91 -14.32 6.52 10.81
CA GLY A 91 -14.59 5.66 9.65
C GLY A 91 -15.41 4.44 10.05
N ASN A 92 -16.08 3.81 9.09
CA ASN A 92 -16.95 2.64 9.35
C ASN A 92 -17.94 2.85 10.51
N ASN A 93 -18.55 4.05 10.59
CA ASN A 93 -19.48 4.44 11.65
C ASN A 93 -18.92 4.32 13.07
N CYS A 94 -17.59 4.30 13.19
CA CYS A 94 -16.84 4.32 14.43
C CYS A 94 -16.13 5.66 14.59
N LEU A 95 -15.98 6.10 15.83
CA LEU A 95 -15.26 7.30 16.21
C LEU A 95 -14.40 7.03 17.44
N ILE A 96 -13.15 7.49 17.37
CA ILE A 96 -12.21 7.55 18.48
C ILE A 96 -11.82 8.99 18.72
N THR A 97 -11.84 9.40 19.97
CA THR A 97 -11.38 10.71 20.42
C THR A 97 -10.56 10.55 21.69
N SER A 98 -9.48 11.33 21.82
CA SER A 98 -8.66 11.36 23.02
C SER A 98 -9.01 12.53 23.94
N THR A 99 -8.75 12.31 25.23
CA THR A 99 -8.73 13.31 26.29
C THR A 99 -7.46 13.10 27.11
N VAL A 100 -6.85 14.17 27.61
CA VAL A 100 -5.64 14.08 28.44
C VAL A 100 -6.04 14.19 29.91
N VAL A 101 -5.84 13.12 30.67
CA VAL A 101 -6.09 13.06 32.12
C VAL A 101 -4.75 13.20 32.84
N ARG A 102 -4.62 14.21 33.71
CA ARG A 102 -3.32 14.63 34.27
C ARG A 102 -2.49 13.52 34.92
N SER A 103 -3.13 12.58 35.61
CA SER A 103 -2.49 11.51 36.37
C SER A 103 -2.48 10.15 35.66
N LEU A 104 -3.16 10.04 34.52
CA LEU A 104 -3.26 8.81 33.74
C LEU A 104 -2.51 8.92 32.39
N GLY A 105 -2.65 10.05 31.70
CA GLY A 105 -2.17 10.26 30.34
C GLY A 105 -3.32 10.33 29.35
N ILE A 106 -3.15 9.69 28.20
CA ILE A 106 -4.11 9.75 27.10
C ILE A 106 -5.22 8.73 27.33
N LEU A 107 -6.44 9.21 27.55
CA LEU A 107 -7.65 8.41 27.66
C LEU A 107 -8.47 8.58 26.39
N ILE A 108 -8.70 7.48 25.66
CA ILE A 108 -9.53 7.45 24.47
C ILE A 108 -10.95 6.97 24.80
N SER A 109 -11.92 7.56 24.14
CA SER A 109 -13.30 7.11 24.10
C SER A 109 -13.56 6.50 22.72
N PHE A 110 -14.25 5.36 22.69
CA PHE A 110 -14.71 4.70 21.46
C PHE A 110 -16.23 4.74 21.40
N SER A 111 -16.78 5.12 20.25
CA SER A 111 -18.21 5.08 19.99
C SER A 111 -18.47 4.47 18.62
N ALA A 112 -19.48 3.62 18.52
CA ALA A 112 -19.89 2.94 17.30
C ALA A 112 -21.41 3.01 17.16
N ASP A 113 -21.91 3.26 15.94
CA ASP A 113 -23.34 3.17 15.62
C ASP A 113 -23.67 1.81 14.99
N TRP A 114 -24.06 0.86 15.83
CA TRP A 114 -24.32 -0.53 15.44
C TRP A 114 -25.38 -0.69 14.35
N HIS A 115 -26.38 0.20 14.32
CA HIS A 115 -27.46 0.11 13.32
C HIS A 115 -26.97 0.43 11.91
N LEU A 116 -25.91 1.24 11.79
CA LEU A 116 -25.28 1.57 10.52
C LEU A 116 -24.13 0.63 10.18
N ILE A 117 -23.60 -0.11 11.17
CA ILE A 117 -22.61 -1.17 10.96
C ILE A 117 -23.24 -2.32 10.16
N THR A 118 -24.46 -2.74 10.48
CA THR A 118 -25.15 -3.85 9.78
C THR A 118 -25.53 -3.58 8.32
N ASP A 119 -25.76 -2.30 7.94
CA ASP A 119 -26.17 -1.93 6.58
C ASP A 119 -24.98 -1.70 5.62
N TYR A 120 -23.83 -1.27 6.14
CA TYR A 120 -22.62 -0.98 5.35
C TYR A 120 -21.59 -2.11 5.29
N GLU A 121 -21.88 -3.21 5.99
CA GLU A 121 -20.88 -4.22 6.32
C GLU A 121 -20.35 -5.08 5.19
N ASN A 122 -20.85 -4.96 3.96
CA ASN A 122 -20.53 -6.00 3.01
C ASN A 122 -19.29 -5.81 2.12
N ARG A 123 -18.82 -4.60 1.74
CA ARG A 123 -17.84 -4.53 0.61
C ARG A 123 -16.81 -3.41 0.62
N GLY A 124 -16.95 -2.42 1.50
CA GLY A 124 -16.38 -1.09 1.23
C GLY A 124 -15.00 -0.78 1.79
N ASN A 125 -14.60 -1.30 2.96
CA ASN A 125 -13.46 -0.74 3.72
C ASN A 125 -12.56 -1.75 4.45
N ILE A 126 -12.76 -3.05 4.25
CA ILE A 126 -11.93 -4.07 4.89
C ILE A 126 -10.53 -4.03 4.28
N CYS A 127 -9.51 -3.87 5.13
CA CYS A 127 -8.11 -3.94 4.74
C CYS A 127 -7.55 -5.33 5.02
N VAL A 128 -6.48 -5.71 4.32
CA VAL A 128 -5.75 -6.96 4.59
C VAL A 128 -5.25 -6.96 6.04
N PRO A 129 -5.68 -7.90 6.90
CA PRO A 129 -5.31 -7.94 8.31
C PRO A 129 -4.07 -8.80 8.54
N SER A 130 -3.00 -8.56 7.76
CA SER A 130 -1.69 -9.16 7.99
C SER A 130 -0.77 -8.19 8.71
N TRP A 131 0.25 -8.73 9.38
CA TRP A 131 1.29 -7.91 10.01
C TRP A 131 1.98 -7.01 8.98
N GLN A 132 2.38 -7.58 7.84
CA GLN A 132 3.06 -6.87 6.75
C GLN A 132 2.20 -5.76 6.14
N ALA A 133 0.87 -5.96 6.04
CA ALA A 133 -0.03 -4.91 5.58
C ALA A 133 -0.20 -3.78 6.62
N SER A 134 -0.12 -4.11 7.91
CA SER A 134 -0.18 -3.12 9.00
C SER A 134 1.09 -2.26 9.02
N ILE A 135 2.27 -2.84 8.76
CA ILE A 135 3.55 -2.12 8.63
C ILE A 135 3.47 -1.01 7.57
N LEU A 136 2.84 -1.27 6.42
CA LEU A 136 2.60 -0.23 5.41
C LEU A 136 1.76 0.94 5.95
N GLY A 137 0.86 0.69 6.89
CA GLY A 137 0.08 1.73 7.57
C GLY A 137 0.91 2.71 8.40
N PHE A 138 2.16 2.34 8.74
CA PHE A 138 3.14 3.20 9.41
C PHE A 138 4.16 3.81 8.46
N GLY A 139 3.90 3.72 7.15
CA GLY A 139 4.81 4.21 6.12
C GLY A 139 6.11 3.43 5.99
N LEU A 140 6.08 2.16 6.38
CA LEU A 140 7.20 1.25 6.29
C LEU A 140 6.89 0.18 5.23
N VAL A 141 7.82 -0.12 4.33
CA VAL A 141 7.71 -1.24 3.41
C VAL A 141 8.37 -2.46 4.04
N PRO A 142 7.61 -3.55 4.31
CA PRO A 142 8.16 -4.72 4.97
C PRO A 142 9.22 -5.40 4.10
N HIS A 143 10.20 -6.04 4.76
CA HIS A 143 11.24 -6.82 4.08
C HIS A 143 10.64 -7.80 3.06
N CYS A 144 11.33 -7.94 1.93
CA CYS A 144 11.05 -8.98 0.96
C CYS A 144 12.34 -9.71 0.62
N TYR A 145 12.21 -10.99 0.25
CA TYR A 145 13.34 -11.82 -0.15
C TYR A 145 14.11 -11.26 -1.38
N LEU A 146 13.49 -10.36 -2.14
CA LEU A 146 14.14 -9.63 -3.23
C LEU A 146 15.18 -8.60 -2.74
N LEU A 147 15.17 -8.28 -1.45
CA LEU A 147 15.97 -7.25 -0.80
C LEU A 147 16.99 -7.84 0.20
N TRP A 148 17.42 -9.10 0.05
CA TRP A 148 18.38 -9.74 0.97
C TRP A 148 19.62 -8.88 1.25
N TRP A 149 20.14 -8.11 0.30
CA TRP A 149 21.33 -7.27 0.49
C TRP A 149 21.13 -6.04 1.40
N PHE A 150 19.88 -5.72 1.76
CA PHE A 150 19.58 -4.81 2.87
C PHE A 150 19.66 -5.53 4.24
N HIS A 151 20.45 -6.61 4.37
CA HIS A 151 20.67 -7.31 5.65
C HIS A 151 21.19 -6.39 6.76
N ASP A 152 21.79 -5.25 6.41
CA ASP A 152 22.06 -4.14 7.32
C ASP A 152 21.01 -3.03 7.10
N GLY A 153 19.73 -3.36 7.27
CA GLY A 153 18.62 -2.45 6.98
C GLY A 153 18.80 -1.13 7.74
N PRO A 154 18.67 0.05 7.09
CA PRO A 154 18.89 1.34 7.74
C PRO A 154 17.84 1.70 8.81
N HIS A 155 16.85 0.82 9.06
CA HIS A 155 15.72 1.06 9.94
C HIS A 155 15.57 -0.06 10.98
N PRO A 156 15.24 0.24 12.26
CA PRO A 156 15.19 -0.72 13.37
C PRO A 156 14.19 -1.89 13.25
N TYR A 157 13.36 -1.92 12.21
CA TYR A 157 12.25 -2.88 12.05
C TYR A 157 12.41 -3.80 10.83
N ASP A 158 13.61 -3.91 10.27
CA ASP A 158 13.86 -4.63 9.00
C ASP A 158 12.91 -4.17 7.89
N ALA A 159 12.64 -2.87 7.80
CA ALA A 159 11.69 -2.28 6.86
C ALA A 159 12.27 -1.03 6.18
N PHE A 160 11.77 -0.68 5.00
CA PHE A 160 12.23 0.52 4.29
C PHE A 160 11.25 1.68 4.51
N PRO A 161 11.69 2.84 5.03
CA PRO A 161 10.80 3.97 5.29
C PRO A 161 10.42 4.68 3.99
N VAL A 162 9.11 4.78 3.75
CA VAL A 162 8.51 5.46 2.60
C VAL A 162 7.46 6.51 3.02
N GLY A 163 7.20 6.62 4.33
CA GLY A 163 6.19 7.52 4.92
C GLY A 163 6.60 8.98 4.96
N ASP A 164 7.90 9.27 5.01
CA ASP A 164 8.40 10.64 4.83
C ASP A 164 9.01 10.75 3.41
N PRO A 165 8.41 11.55 2.51
CA PRO A 165 8.93 11.73 1.15
C PRO A 165 10.38 12.24 1.09
N ALA A 166 10.81 13.09 2.02
CA ALA A 166 12.16 13.64 2.04
C ALA A 166 13.18 12.57 2.46
N LEU A 167 12.86 11.81 3.52
CA LEU A 167 13.67 10.69 3.96
C LEU A 167 13.72 9.58 2.90
N PHE A 168 12.58 9.27 2.28
CA PHE A 168 12.46 8.30 1.20
C PHE A 168 13.37 8.66 0.02
N ASP A 169 13.25 9.88 -0.51
CA ASP A 169 14.07 10.34 -1.63
C ASP A 169 15.57 10.31 -1.26
N TYR A 170 15.95 10.76 -0.06
CA TYR A 170 17.34 10.71 0.41
C TYR A 170 17.90 9.28 0.45
N LEU A 171 17.18 8.35 1.08
CA LEU A 171 17.62 6.96 1.21
C LEU A 171 17.65 6.25 -0.14
N LEU A 172 16.70 6.56 -1.03
CA LEU A 172 16.68 5.97 -2.37
C LEU A 172 17.80 6.52 -3.26
N HIS A 173 18.14 7.81 -3.15
CA HIS A 173 19.31 8.37 -3.82
C HIS A 173 20.62 7.74 -3.35
N LEU A 174 20.76 7.52 -2.03
CA LEU A 174 21.90 6.81 -1.46
C LEU A 174 21.97 5.38 -2.00
N TYR A 175 20.83 4.68 -2.02
CA TYR A 175 20.72 3.33 -2.58
C TYR A 175 21.09 3.29 -4.06
N CYS A 176 20.66 4.25 -4.87
CA CYS A 176 20.98 4.36 -6.29
C CYS A 176 22.41 4.88 -6.56
N GLN A 177 23.22 5.15 -5.52
CA GLN A 177 24.55 5.75 -5.62
C GLN A 177 24.56 7.07 -6.42
N CYS A 178 23.46 7.83 -6.34
CA CYS A 178 23.37 9.15 -6.95
C CYS A 178 24.21 10.13 -6.15
N ARG A 179 24.78 11.16 -6.81
CA ARG A 179 25.29 12.33 -6.07
C ARG A 179 24.10 12.97 -5.35
N VAL A 180 24.06 12.84 -4.03
CA VAL A 180 23.14 13.58 -3.18
C VAL A 180 23.48 15.06 -3.38
N LEU A 181 22.58 15.81 -4.03
CA LEU A 181 22.69 17.26 -4.04
C LEU A 181 22.55 17.72 -2.59
N THR A 182 23.57 18.43 -2.10
CA THR A 182 23.56 18.99 -0.75
C THR A 182 22.32 19.86 -0.56
N PRO A 183 21.65 19.83 0.62
CA PRO A 183 20.45 20.63 0.89
C PRO A 183 20.66 22.15 0.71
N GLU A 184 21.91 22.60 0.65
CA GLU A 184 22.27 24.00 0.46
C GLU A 184 22.22 24.46 -1.01
N ASP A 185 22.22 23.55 -1.99
CA ASP A 185 22.17 23.89 -3.42
C ASP A 185 20.74 23.88 -4.01
N SER A 186 19.76 23.35 -3.29
CA SER A 186 18.35 23.41 -3.65
C SER A 186 17.62 24.41 -2.75
N LYS A 187 17.12 25.49 -3.35
CA LYS A 187 16.08 26.33 -2.72
C LYS A 187 14.96 25.41 -2.18
N PRO A 188 14.25 25.78 -1.10
CA PRO A 188 13.15 24.97 -0.59
C PRO A 188 12.00 24.98 -1.60
N GLU A 189 12.03 24.03 -2.53
CA GLU A 189 11.01 23.81 -3.54
C GLU A 189 9.80 23.13 -2.89
N HIS A 190 8.98 23.91 -2.20
CA HIS A 190 7.71 23.48 -1.63
C HIS A 190 6.65 23.05 -2.69
N LEU A 191 7.00 22.92 -3.96
CA LEU A 191 6.04 22.85 -5.06
C LEU A 191 6.56 22.08 -6.28
N ARG A 192 6.75 20.77 -6.18
CA ARG A 192 6.69 19.92 -7.39
C ARG A 192 5.91 18.63 -7.11
N PRO A 193 4.57 18.68 -7.21
CA PRO A 193 3.78 17.48 -7.38
C PRO A 193 3.96 17.01 -8.82
N GLN A 194 4.51 15.83 -9.05
CA GLN A 194 4.49 15.24 -10.39
C GLN A 194 3.93 13.83 -10.35
N ALA A 195 3.21 13.53 -11.43
CA ALA A 195 2.27 12.42 -11.54
C ALA A 195 2.87 11.04 -11.23
N LEU A 196 4.19 10.86 -11.36
CA LEU A 196 4.92 9.61 -11.16
C LEU A 196 5.31 9.41 -9.69
N SER A 197 4.58 8.59 -8.94
CA SER A 197 4.97 8.23 -7.58
C SER A 197 6.05 7.16 -7.61
N VAL A 198 7.32 7.57 -7.55
CA VAL A 198 8.47 6.65 -7.41
C VAL A 198 8.30 5.73 -6.20
N ALA A 199 7.71 6.24 -5.11
CA ALA A 199 7.39 5.44 -3.93
C ALA A 199 6.38 4.32 -4.22
N SER A 200 5.30 4.59 -4.96
CA SER A 200 4.31 3.55 -5.29
C SER A 200 4.94 2.45 -6.15
N GLU A 201 5.76 2.82 -7.14
CA GLU A 201 6.49 1.86 -7.97
C GLU A 201 7.49 1.03 -7.17
N PHE A 202 8.27 1.68 -6.30
CA PHE A 202 9.18 0.99 -5.41
C PHE A 202 8.44 -0.05 -4.58
N VAL A 203 7.36 0.34 -3.91
CA VAL A 203 6.49 -0.56 -3.12
C VAL A 203 6.01 -1.72 -3.99
N ALA A 204 5.48 -1.47 -5.19
CA ALA A 204 4.96 -2.53 -6.06
C ALA A 204 6.02 -3.50 -6.58
N LEU A 205 7.30 -3.11 -6.63
CA LEU A 205 8.41 -3.95 -7.07
C LEU A 205 9.08 -4.72 -5.93
N VAL A 206 9.06 -4.17 -4.72
CA VAL A 206 9.81 -4.76 -3.60
C VAL A 206 8.92 -5.30 -2.49
N ALA A 207 7.72 -4.77 -2.27
CA ALA A 207 6.87 -5.24 -1.18
C ALA A 207 6.41 -6.69 -1.44
N PRO A 208 6.29 -7.53 -0.40
CA PRO A 208 5.70 -8.86 -0.54
C PRO A 208 4.25 -8.77 -1.04
N VAL A 209 3.74 -9.89 -1.56
CA VAL A 209 2.31 -10.01 -1.86
C VAL A 209 1.56 -10.09 -0.54
N LEU A 210 0.70 -9.11 -0.27
CA LEU A 210 -0.03 -8.97 1.00
C LEU A 210 -1.43 -9.57 0.92
N ARG A 211 -2.04 -9.54 -0.27
CA ARG A 211 -3.35 -10.13 -0.53
C ARG A 211 -3.37 -11.60 -0.10
N MET A 212 -4.45 -12.01 0.55
CA MET A 212 -4.66 -13.41 0.91
C MET A 212 -5.35 -14.18 -0.21
N ARG A 213 -4.95 -15.44 -0.38
CA ARG A 213 -5.56 -16.39 -1.34
C ARG A 213 -6.97 -16.77 -0.91
N ASN A 214 -7.81 -17.16 -1.88
CA ASN A 214 -9.22 -17.51 -1.64
C ASN A 214 -10.00 -16.39 -0.94
N SER A 215 -9.69 -15.13 -1.28
CA SER A 215 -10.36 -13.94 -0.76
C SER A 215 -10.60 -12.93 -1.87
N ARG A 216 -11.45 -11.92 -1.66
CA ARG A 216 -11.57 -10.75 -2.55
C ARG A 216 -10.93 -9.49 -1.96
N ILE A 217 -10.31 -9.64 -0.78
CA ILE A 217 -9.72 -8.53 -0.04
C ILE A 217 -8.39 -8.17 -0.68
N THR A 218 -8.32 -6.93 -1.15
CA THR A 218 -7.18 -6.39 -1.89
C THR A 218 -6.74 -5.04 -1.33
N ARG A 219 -7.50 -4.49 -0.37
CA ARG A 219 -7.24 -3.15 0.14
C ARG A 219 -6.13 -3.15 1.17
N ILE A 220 -5.22 -2.21 1.01
CA ILE A 220 -4.11 -1.95 1.94
C ILE A 220 -4.02 -0.45 2.23
N LEU A 221 -3.29 -0.08 3.28
CA LEU A 221 -3.04 1.32 3.58
C LEU A 221 -1.94 1.88 2.70
N ARG A 222 -2.05 3.16 2.36
CA ARG A 222 -1.03 3.85 1.59
C ARG A 222 0.15 4.18 2.51
N PRO A 223 1.37 3.77 2.17
CA PRO A 223 2.52 3.96 3.04
C PRO A 223 3.17 5.34 2.87
N ALA A 224 2.92 6.06 1.78
CA ALA A 224 3.45 7.41 1.59
C ALA A 224 2.30 8.44 1.58
N PRO A 225 2.45 9.59 2.27
CA PRO A 225 1.51 10.69 2.17
C PRO A 225 1.57 11.22 0.74
N ASN A 226 0.44 11.21 0.05
CA ASN A 226 0.35 12.07 -1.13
C ASN A 226 0.37 13.50 -0.63
N HIS A 227 1.32 14.31 -1.10
CA HIS A 227 1.22 15.77 -1.02
C HIS A 227 0.06 16.24 -1.92
N GLY A 228 -1.17 15.91 -1.51
CA GLY A 228 -2.42 16.42 -2.05
C GLY A 228 -2.85 17.70 -1.35
N PHE A 229 -1.90 18.57 -0.99
CA PHE A 229 -2.22 19.88 -0.38
C PHE A 229 -3.13 20.74 -1.29
N TYR A 230 -3.23 20.38 -2.58
CA TYR A 230 -4.13 21.02 -3.55
C TYR A 230 -5.56 20.46 -3.62
N ALA A 231 -5.91 19.43 -2.86
CA ALA A 231 -7.31 18.97 -2.80
C ALA A 231 -8.21 19.88 -1.94
N LEU A 232 -7.64 20.78 -1.13
CA LEU A 232 -8.37 21.67 -0.23
C LEU A 232 -8.55 23.11 -0.75
N LEU A 233 -7.80 23.51 -1.78
CA LEU A 233 -8.03 24.80 -2.45
C LEU A 233 -9.00 24.60 -3.61
N ASN A 234 -10.28 24.77 -3.28
CA ASN A 234 -11.38 25.02 -4.22
C ASN A 234 -10.97 26.10 -5.25
N VAL A 235 -10.42 25.68 -6.39
CA VAL A 235 -10.51 26.48 -7.61
C VAL A 235 -11.09 25.59 -8.70
N ARG A 236 -12.30 25.97 -9.07
CA ARG A 236 -13.15 25.42 -10.12
C ARG A 236 -12.48 25.60 -11.50
N TRP A 237 -11.38 24.89 -11.76
CA TRP A 237 -10.77 24.77 -13.09
C TRP A 237 -11.04 23.37 -13.62
N SER A 238 -11.82 23.31 -14.70
CA SER A 238 -12.01 22.19 -15.64
C SER A 238 -11.62 20.78 -15.13
N GLY A 239 -12.63 19.98 -14.80
CA GLY A 239 -12.51 18.61 -14.25
C GLY A 239 -11.91 17.55 -15.17
N PHE A 240 -10.70 17.77 -15.67
CA PHE A 240 -9.98 16.79 -16.50
C PHE A 240 -8.48 16.67 -16.21
N LEU A 241 -7.87 17.53 -15.37
CA LEU A 241 -6.40 17.64 -15.29
C LEU A 241 -5.75 17.63 -13.89
N THR A 242 -6.47 17.37 -12.80
CA THR A 242 -5.88 17.38 -11.42
C THR A 242 -5.84 16.03 -10.70
N ASN A 243 -6.27 14.94 -11.33
CA ASN A 243 -6.35 13.62 -10.68
C ASN A 243 -5.19 12.68 -11.02
N MET A 244 -4.08 13.21 -11.56
CA MET A 244 -2.95 12.40 -11.98
C MET A 244 -2.09 12.00 -10.78
N GLN A 245 -2.50 10.93 -10.09
CA GLN A 245 -1.66 10.19 -9.16
C GLN A 245 -1.39 8.82 -9.80
N ILE A 246 -0.20 8.61 -10.37
CA ILE A 246 0.27 7.29 -10.78
C ILE A 246 0.45 6.47 -9.50
N GLY A 247 -0.60 5.73 -9.17
CA GLY A 247 -0.77 4.99 -7.93
C GLY A 247 -2.17 4.41 -7.90
N ASN A 248 -2.25 3.08 -7.93
CA ASN A 248 -3.45 2.27 -8.15
C ASN A 248 -4.19 2.50 -9.47
N GLU A 249 -4.79 3.65 -9.73
CA GLU A 249 -5.84 3.79 -10.76
C GLU A 249 -5.35 3.51 -12.19
N VAL A 250 -4.06 3.71 -12.48
CA VAL A 250 -3.47 3.50 -13.82
C VAL A 250 -2.92 2.08 -14.01
N TYR A 251 -2.34 1.45 -12.98
CA TYR A 251 -1.67 0.13 -13.10
C TYR A 251 -2.58 -1.07 -12.87
N SER A 252 -3.70 -0.87 -12.20
CA SER A 252 -4.62 -1.93 -11.78
C SER A 252 -5.80 -2.06 -12.74
N SER A 253 -5.51 -1.99 -14.04
CA SER A 253 -6.50 -2.11 -15.10
C SER A 253 -6.12 -3.23 -16.06
N MET A 254 -7.15 -3.91 -16.58
CA MET A 254 -7.02 -4.85 -17.69
C MET A 254 -6.24 -4.21 -18.85
N THR A 255 -6.57 -2.97 -19.16
CA THR A 255 -5.97 -2.20 -20.26
C THR A 255 -4.48 -1.98 -20.09
N CYS A 256 -3.97 -1.83 -18.86
CA CYS A 256 -2.54 -1.68 -18.62
C CYS A 256 -1.78 -3.00 -18.91
N LEU A 257 -2.38 -4.13 -18.53
CA LEU A 257 -1.83 -5.45 -18.83
C LEU A 257 -1.94 -5.79 -20.33
N GLU A 258 -3.00 -5.36 -21.02
CA GLU A 258 -3.14 -5.46 -22.48
C GLU A 258 -2.05 -4.65 -23.21
N ALA A 259 -1.83 -3.40 -22.79
CA ALA A 259 -0.77 -2.54 -23.33
C ALA A 259 0.61 -3.17 -23.10
N PHE A 260 0.88 -3.67 -21.90
CA PHE A 260 2.11 -4.38 -21.57
C PHE A 260 2.32 -5.59 -22.48
N ARG A 261 1.28 -6.43 -22.65
CA ARG A 261 1.32 -7.59 -23.54
C ARG A 261 1.62 -7.19 -24.98
N LYS A 262 0.99 -6.12 -25.49
CA LYS A 262 1.21 -5.59 -26.84
C LYS A 262 2.66 -5.13 -27.03
N CYS A 263 3.22 -4.37 -26.08
CA CYS A 263 4.62 -3.96 -26.10
C CYS A 263 5.57 -5.16 -26.05
N LEU A 264 5.25 -6.20 -25.26
CA LEU A 264 6.05 -7.42 -25.17
C LEU A 264 6.05 -8.21 -26.49
N VAL A 265 4.92 -8.32 -27.19
CA VAL A 265 4.84 -8.95 -28.52
C VAL A 265 5.66 -8.17 -29.55
N ASN A 266 5.62 -6.84 -29.51
CA ASN A 266 6.42 -5.99 -30.39
C ASN A 266 7.93 -6.16 -30.12
N LEU A 267 8.32 -6.14 -28.84
CA LEU A 267 9.70 -6.38 -28.41
C LEU A 267 10.18 -7.75 -28.90
N GLN A 268 9.37 -8.79 -28.73
CA GLN A 268 9.68 -10.14 -29.23
C GLN A 268 9.84 -10.18 -30.77
N THR A 269 8.97 -9.50 -31.50
CA THR A 269 9.02 -9.43 -32.97
C THR A 269 10.31 -8.73 -33.44
N SER A 270 10.69 -7.63 -32.78
CA SER A 270 11.94 -6.92 -33.08
C SER A 270 13.17 -7.80 -32.85
N LEU A 271 13.21 -8.58 -31.77
CA LEU A 271 14.32 -9.46 -31.44
C LEU A 271 14.41 -10.69 -32.37
N ASN A 272 13.28 -11.26 -32.79
CA ASN A 272 13.24 -12.44 -33.68
C ASN A 272 13.84 -12.18 -35.07
N SER A 273 13.86 -10.92 -35.54
CA SER A 273 14.51 -10.53 -36.79
C SER A 273 16.02 -10.80 -36.82
N THR A 274 16.65 -10.96 -35.64
CA THR A 274 18.08 -11.25 -35.47
C THR A 274 18.42 -12.74 -35.28
N GLN A 275 17.50 -13.64 -35.66
CA GLN A 275 17.71 -15.09 -35.77
C GLN A 275 18.22 -15.78 -34.49
N TYR A 276 17.58 -15.57 -33.33
CA TYR A 276 17.79 -16.44 -32.16
C TYR A 276 16.53 -16.60 -31.29
N VAL A 277 16.34 -17.84 -30.84
CA VAL A 277 15.34 -18.43 -29.92
C VAL A 277 14.67 -17.44 -28.96
N LEU A 278 13.33 -17.50 -28.87
CA LEU A 278 12.55 -16.92 -27.75
C LEU A 278 13.27 -17.24 -26.43
N THR A 279 13.67 -16.25 -25.65
CA THR A 279 13.99 -16.54 -24.25
C THR A 279 12.72 -17.14 -23.63
N PRO A 280 12.81 -18.34 -23.01
CA PRO A 280 11.64 -19.01 -22.41
C PRO A 280 10.82 -18.08 -21.51
N VAL A 281 11.50 -17.14 -20.85
CA VAL A 281 10.92 -16.10 -20.01
C VAL A 281 9.85 -15.26 -20.72
N TYR A 282 10.07 -14.78 -21.95
CA TYR A 282 9.05 -13.98 -22.64
C TYR A 282 7.80 -14.79 -22.95
N ARG A 283 7.97 -16.07 -23.31
CA ARG A 283 6.85 -16.98 -23.53
C ARG A 283 6.07 -17.19 -22.24
N ASP A 284 6.76 -17.40 -21.13
CA ASP A 284 6.12 -17.64 -19.84
C ASP A 284 5.34 -16.40 -19.36
N VAL A 285 5.90 -15.20 -19.52
CA VAL A 285 5.23 -13.93 -19.22
C VAL A 285 4.01 -13.74 -20.11
N LEU A 286 4.11 -13.99 -21.41
CA LEU A 286 2.97 -13.89 -22.34
C LEU A 286 1.87 -14.89 -21.99
N ASN A 287 2.23 -16.14 -21.70
CA ASN A 287 1.27 -17.18 -21.30
C ASN A 287 0.51 -16.77 -20.03
N LYS A 288 1.21 -16.17 -19.05
CA LYS A 288 0.56 -15.65 -17.85
C LYS A 288 -0.31 -14.44 -18.16
N CYS A 289 0.14 -13.50 -18.99
CA CYS A 289 -0.70 -12.39 -19.43
C CYS A 289 -1.97 -12.90 -20.11
N ASP A 290 -1.87 -13.94 -20.95
CA ASP A 290 -3.01 -14.56 -21.63
C ASP A 290 -3.94 -15.28 -20.65
N GLU A 291 -3.40 -16.07 -19.72
CA GLU A 291 -4.17 -16.76 -18.68
C GLU A 291 -4.98 -15.78 -17.83
N ILE A 292 -4.35 -14.65 -17.50
CA ILE A 292 -4.98 -13.54 -16.81
C ILE A 292 -6.01 -12.96 -17.81
N LEU A 293 -5.62 -12.19 -18.84
CA LEU A 293 -6.53 -11.42 -19.71
C LEU A 293 -7.72 -12.20 -20.32
N LEU A 294 -7.56 -13.49 -20.63
CA LEU A 294 -8.63 -14.32 -21.20
C LEU A 294 -9.62 -14.85 -20.15
N HIS A 295 -9.38 -14.61 -18.86
CA HIS A 295 -10.24 -15.08 -17.80
C HIS A 295 -11.63 -14.41 -17.89
N PRO A 296 -12.74 -15.18 -17.93
CA PRO A 296 -14.08 -14.69 -18.26
C PRO A 296 -14.73 -13.81 -17.18
N HIS A 297 -14.01 -13.56 -16.09
CA HIS A 297 -14.49 -12.90 -14.89
C HIS A 297 -13.61 -11.72 -14.48
N TRP A 298 -13.02 -11.05 -15.47
CA TRP A 298 -12.69 -9.65 -15.32
C TRP A 298 -13.97 -8.86 -15.11
N ASP A 299 -13.96 -7.97 -14.12
CA ASP A 299 -15.07 -7.05 -13.88
C ASP A 299 -16.45 -7.71 -13.71
N THR A 300 -16.49 -8.83 -12.99
CA THR A 300 -17.76 -9.47 -12.53
C THR A 300 -18.66 -8.58 -11.68
N LEU A 301 -18.21 -7.36 -11.38
CA LEU A 301 -18.90 -6.34 -10.61
C LEU A 301 -19.34 -5.13 -11.47
N CYS A 302 -19.41 -5.21 -12.81
CA CYS A 302 -19.98 -4.16 -13.67
C CYS A 302 -21.42 -3.69 -13.32
N ASN A 303 -22.10 -4.30 -12.33
CA ASN A 303 -23.35 -3.81 -11.73
C ASN A 303 -23.16 -3.17 -10.34
N ALA A 304 -21.93 -2.98 -9.87
CA ALA A 304 -21.62 -2.36 -8.60
C ALA A 304 -21.73 -0.84 -8.74
N PRO A 305 -22.47 -0.16 -7.85
CA PRO A 305 -22.54 1.30 -7.84
C PRO A 305 -21.13 1.89 -7.73
N LYS A 306 -20.95 3.08 -8.33
CA LYS A 306 -19.70 3.85 -8.54
C LYS A 306 -18.89 4.20 -7.26
N GLU A 307 -19.20 3.57 -6.14
CA GLU A 307 -18.68 3.85 -4.80
C GLU A 307 -18.01 2.61 -4.17
N ILE A 308 -17.92 1.49 -4.88
CA ILE A 308 -17.35 0.23 -4.36
C ILE A 308 -15.98 -0.04 -5.00
N ASP A 309 -14.92 0.31 -4.27
CA ASP A 309 -13.52 0.04 -4.60
C ASP A 309 -13.14 -1.43 -4.29
N LEU A 310 -13.77 -2.36 -5.00
CA LEU A 310 -13.33 -3.75 -5.12
C LEU A 310 -12.67 -3.93 -6.48
N ASN A 311 -11.67 -4.81 -6.57
CA ASN A 311 -10.86 -5.02 -7.77
C ASN A 311 -11.61 -5.55 -9.02
N GLY A 312 -12.95 -5.57 -9.03
CA GLY A 312 -13.82 -6.06 -10.12
C GLY A 312 -13.72 -7.56 -10.43
N ALA A 313 -12.55 -8.14 -10.19
CA ALA A 313 -12.14 -9.50 -10.44
C ALA A 313 -12.80 -10.49 -9.48
N SER A 314 -13.15 -11.65 -10.03
CA SER A 314 -13.49 -12.82 -9.24
C SER A 314 -12.33 -13.27 -8.33
N GLU A 315 -12.67 -13.97 -7.24
CA GLU A 315 -11.67 -14.59 -6.33
C GLU A 315 -10.67 -15.48 -7.08
N ARG A 316 -11.17 -16.33 -7.99
CA ARG A 316 -10.34 -17.21 -8.82
C ARG A 316 -9.35 -16.42 -9.69
N LEU A 317 -9.79 -15.33 -10.30
CA LEU A 317 -8.91 -14.47 -11.10
C LEU A 317 -7.83 -13.82 -10.22
N LEU A 318 -8.20 -13.34 -9.03
CA LEU A 318 -7.23 -12.76 -8.11
C LEU A 318 -6.21 -13.79 -7.61
N ASP A 319 -6.58 -15.06 -7.49
CA ASP A 319 -5.64 -16.14 -7.17
C ASP A 319 -4.70 -16.47 -8.34
N ILE A 320 -5.18 -16.42 -9.59
CA ILE A 320 -4.32 -16.54 -10.79
C ILE A 320 -3.32 -15.38 -10.86
N ILE A 321 -3.76 -14.14 -10.61
CA ILE A 321 -2.87 -12.97 -10.55
C ILE A 321 -1.87 -13.13 -9.40
N HIS A 322 -2.28 -13.68 -8.26
CA HIS A 322 -1.41 -13.97 -7.13
C HIS A 322 -0.33 -14.99 -7.55
N ASP A 323 -0.70 -16.11 -8.17
CA ASP A 323 0.24 -17.11 -8.69
C ASP A 323 1.24 -16.53 -9.70
N ALA A 324 0.78 -15.62 -10.55
CA ALA A 324 1.66 -14.91 -11.48
C ALA A 324 2.65 -13.97 -10.77
N CYS A 325 2.20 -13.27 -9.73
CA CYS A 325 3.05 -12.40 -8.91
C CYS A 325 4.09 -13.19 -8.10
N ASP A 326 3.69 -14.33 -7.53
CA ASP A 326 4.58 -15.24 -6.80
C ASP A 326 5.64 -15.82 -7.72
N TRP A 327 5.24 -16.32 -8.90
CA TRP A 327 6.17 -16.80 -9.90
C TRP A 327 7.18 -15.72 -10.33
N ALA A 328 6.71 -14.49 -10.56
CA ALA A 328 7.61 -13.40 -10.94
C ALA A 328 8.57 -13.05 -9.79
N THR A 329 8.09 -13.08 -8.55
CA THR A 329 8.91 -12.85 -7.35
C THR A 329 9.97 -13.94 -7.17
N GLU A 330 9.61 -15.23 -7.31
CA GLU A 330 10.54 -16.35 -7.25
C GLU A 330 11.59 -16.27 -8.37
N ARG A 331 11.17 -15.87 -9.57
CA ARG A 331 12.11 -15.72 -10.69
C ARG A 331 13.13 -14.60 -10.42
N LEU A 332 12.66 -13.45 -9.92
CA LEU A 332 13.54 -12.32 -9.60
C LEU A 332 14.44 -12.57 -8.39
N SER A 333 14.03 -13.39 -7.42
CA SER A 333 14.90 -13.74 -6.28
C SER A 333 16.11 -14.56 -6.71
N THR A 334 16.00 -15.30 -7.82
CA THR A 334 17.14 -16.01 -8.45
C THR A 334 17.97 -15.11 -9.39
N CYS A 335 17.53 -13.89 -9.66
CA CYS A 335 18.21 -12.97 -10.57
C CYS A 335 19.32 -12.21 -9.85
N VAL A 336 20.57 -12.55 -10.17
CA VAL A 336 21.77 -11.88 -9.62
C VAL A 336 21.82 -10.38 -9.97
N GLN A 337 21.17 -9.99 -11.08
CA GLN A 337 21.18 -8.62 -11.59
C GLN A 337 20.00 -7.77 -11.13
N PHE A 338 19.07 -8.34 -10.34
CA PHE A 338 17.84 -7.66 -9.94
C PHE A 338 18.11 -6.29 -9.28
N GLU A 339 19.10 -6.22 -8.38
CA GLU A 339 19.47 -4.98 -7.70
C GLU A 339 19.95 -3.90 -8.67
N ALA A 340 20.80 -4.26 -9.63
CA ALA A 340 21.31 -3.33 -10.64
C ALA A 340 20.17 -2.83 -11.56
N LEU A 341 19.26 -3.73 -11.95
CA LEU A 341 18.08 -3.40 -12.75
C LEU A 341 17.11 -2.49 -12.00
N LEU A 342 16.85 -2.77 -10.72
CA LEU A 342 16.00 -1.96 -9.86
C LEU A 342 16.59 -0.56 -9.69
N ARG A 343 17.89 -0.45 -9.38
CA ARG A 343 18.59 0.85 -9.26
C ARG A 343 18.53 1.66 -10.54
N ALA A 344 18.90 1.07 -11.67
CA ALA A 344 18.90 1.75 -12.97
C ALA A 344 17.48 2.22 -13.34
N ARG A 345 16.46 1.41 -13.06
CA ARG A 345 15.06 1.80 -13.25
C ARG A 345 14.67 2.99 -12.38
N LEU A 346 14.91 2.91 -11.08
CA LEU A 346 14.55 3.98 -10.15
C LEU A 346 15.24 5.29 -10.52
N LEU A 347 16.51 5.23 -10.93
CA LEU A 347 17.26 6.39 -11.42
C LEU A 347 16.58 7.07 -12.62
N GLU A 348 16.13 6.29 -13.60
CA GLU A 348 15.43 6.86 -14.76
C GLU A 348 14.05 7.39 -14.39
N LEU A 349 13.34 6.77 -13.44
CA LEU A 349 12.07 7.29 -12.94
C LEU A 349 12.25 8.63 -12.20
N PHE A 350 13.35 8.81 -11.46
CA PHE A 350 13.71 10.11 -10.89
C PHE A 350 13.97 11.16 -11.98
N ALA A 351 14.78 10.82 -12.99
CA ALA A 351 15.03 11.73 -14.11
C ALA A 351 13.74 12.14 -14.83
N LEU A 352 12.83 11.18 -15.05
CA LEU A 352 11.51 11.43 -15.63
C LEU A 352 10.63 12.33 -14.75
N ARG A 353 10.67 12.13 -13.43
CA ARG A 353 9.98 12.97 -12.44
C ARG A 353 10.55 14.38 -12.40
N ASP A 354 11.80 14.59 -12.78
CA ASP A 354 12.38 15.93 -12.82
C ASP A 354 12.07 16.66 -14.13
N GLU A 355 11.93 15.92 -15.23
CA GLU A 355 11.65 16.45 -16.58
C GLU A 355 10.21 16.94 -16.80
N ASN A 356 9.25 16.50 -15.98
CA ASN A 356 7.81 16.83 -16.10
C ASN A 356 7.24 16.68 -17.52
N PRO A 357 7.27 15.47 -18.11
CA PRO A 357 6.78 15.27 -19.46
C PRO A 357 5.29 15.63 -19.59
N ASP A 358 4.94 16.35 -20.66
CA ASP A 358 3.56 16.71 -20.97
C ASP A 358 2.81 15.45 -21.44
N PHE A 359 1.89 14.95 -20.62
CA PHE A 359 1.08 13.76 -20.90
C PHE A 359 -0.21 14.07 -21.66
N SER A 360 -0.34 15.25 -22.26
CA SER A 360 -1.53 15.60 -23.02
C SER A 360 -1.60 14.80 -24.34
N LEU A 361 -2.71 14.05 -24.54
CA LEU A 361 -3.31 13.60 -25.82
C LEU A 361 -3.39 12.10 -26.17
N THR A 362 -3.13 11.14 -25.27
CA THR A 362 -3.32 9.70 -25.56
C THR A 362 -3.89 8.89 -24.39
N PRO A 363 -4.50 7.71 -24.60
CA PRO A 363 -4.96 6.86 -23.51
C PRO A 363 -3.79 6.53 -22.58
N TYR A 364 -3.86 6.99 -21.33
CA TYR A 364 -2.73 7.03 -20.38
C TYR A 364 -1.97 5.71 -20.19
N GLN A 365 -2.61 4.56 -20.37
CA GLN A 365 -2.01 3.23 -20.18
C GLN A 365 -1.08 2.82 -21.32
N ASP A 366 -1.42 3.16 -22.57
CA ASP A 366 -0.54 2.93 -23.72
C ASP A 366 0.71 3.81 -23.60
N VAL A 367 0.54 5.07 -23.17
CA VAL A 367 1.65 6.02 -22.96
C VAL A 367 2.64 5.52 -21.91
N LEU A 368 2.14 4.93 -20.83
CA LEU A 368 2.99 4.44 -19.75
C LEU A 368 3.81 3.22 -20.17
N MET A 369 3.20 2.28 -20.89
CA MET A 369 3.93 1.13 -21.42
C MET A 369 4.89 1.53 -22.53
N ASP A 370 4.52 2.46 -23.40
CA ASP A 370 5.42 3.03 -24.38
C ASP A 370 6.60 3.74 -23.71
N LEU A 371 6.37 4.50 -22.64
CA LEU A 371 7.43 5.14 -21.85
C LEU A 371 8.39 4.10 -21.28
N TYR A 372 7.86 3.04 -20.69
CA TYR A 372 8.67 1.97 -20.10
C TYR A 372 9.50 1.22 -21.13
N PHE A 373 8.90 0.78 -22.24
CA PHE A 373 9.61 -0.03 -23.23
C PHE A 373 10.49 0.79 -24.17
N ASN A 374 10.08 2.00 -24.56
CA ASN A 374 10.80 2.79 -25.56
C ASN A 374 11.80 3.78 -24.95
N ARG A 375 11.66 4.13 -23.67
CA ARG A 375 12.54 5.09 -23.00
C ARG A 375 13.27 4.52 -21.79
N VAL A 376 12.55 3.90 -20.84
CA VAL A 376 13.17 3.41 -19.61
C VAL A 376 14.05 2.20 -19.88
N LEU A 377 13.54 1.20 -20.61
CA LEU A 377 14.28 -0.03 -20.89
C LEU A 377 15.62 0.22 -21.62
N PRO A 378 15.70 1.00 -22.72
CA PRO A 378 16.98 1.27 -23.39
C PRO A 378 18.01 1.92 -22.47
N LYS A 379 17.59 2.92 -21.66
CA LYS A 379 18.49 3.58 -20.72
C LYS A 379 18.95 2.65 -19.60
N VAL A 380 18.07 1.78 -19.10
CA VAL A 380 18.44 0.75 -18.12
C VAL A 380 19.46 -0.23 -18.71
N GLN A 381 19.30 -0.62 -19.98
CA GLN A 381 20.26 -1.48 -20.67
C GLN A 381 21.62 -0.78 -20.81
N ASP A 382 21.63 0.49 -21.21
CA ASP A 382 22.86 1.30 -21.34
C ASP A 382 23.60 1.44 -20.01
N GLN A 383 22.88 1.70 -18.91
CA GLN A 383 23.45 1.92 -17.59
C GLN A 383 24.01 0.64 -16.97
N THR A 384 23.35 -0.49 -17.18
CA THR A 384 23.72 -1.75 -16.53
C THR A 384 24.87 -2.49 -17.23
N LYS A 385 25.20 -2.13 -18.49
CA LYS A 385 26.35 -2.67 -19.27
C LYS A 385 26.40 -4.21 -19.39
N PHE A 386 25.35 -4.94 -19.03
CA PHE A 386 25.28 -6.39 -19.23
C PHE A 386 24.76 -6.74 -20.64
N SER A 387 24.78 -8.03 -20.98
CA SER A 387 24.25 -8.53 -22.26
C SER A 387 22.79 -8.08 -22.48
N GLU A 388 22.55 -7.41 -23.61
CA GLU A 388 21.23 -6.85 -24.01
C GLU A 388 20.06 -7.85 -23.82
N LYS A 389 20.32 -9.14 -24.04
CA LYS A 389 19.31 -10.21 -24.01
C LYS A 389 18.94 -10.72 -22.61
N LEU A 390 19.87 -10.74 -21.66
CA LEU A 390 19.56 -11.14 -20.27
C LEU A 390 18.83 -10.02 -19.53
N ASN A 391 19.24 -8.76 -19.76
CA ASN A 391 18.67 -7.59 -19.09
C ASN A 391 17.20 -7.35 -19.42
N ALA A 392 16.81 -7.52 -20.69
CA ALA A 392 15.45 -7.26 -21.12
C ALA A 392 14.46 -8.32 -20.57
N ALA A 393 14.88 -9.57 -20.43
CA ALA A 393 14.03 -10.63 -19.87
C ALA A 393 13.72 -10.40 -18.39
N ASP A 394 14.76 -10.13 -17.59
CA ASP A 394 14.59 -9.88 -16.15
C ASP A 394 13.87 -8.56 -15.87
N TRP A 395 14.11 -7.53 -16.69
CA TRP A 395 13.34 -6.28 -16.64
C TRP A 395 11.86 -6.52 -16.94
N VAL A 396 11.52 -7.31 -17.97
CA VAL A 396 10.13 -7.64 -18.30
C VAL A 396 9.44 -8.36 -17.12
N VAL A 397 10.13 -9.31 -16.46
CA VAL A 397 9.60 -9.98 -15.27
C VAL A 397 9.40 -8.98 -14.12
N MET A 398 10.31 -8.03 -13.92
CA MET A 398 10.18 -6.98 -12.92
C MET A 398 8.94 -6.10 -13.16
N ILE A 399 8.69 -5.68 -14.41
CA ILE A 399 7.50 -4.87 -14.74
C ILE A 399 6.23 -5.68 -14.56
N PHE A 400 6.24 -6.92 -15.04
CA PHE A 400 5.12 -7.84 -14.92
C PHE A 400 4.76 -8.07 -13.44
N ARG A 401 5.75 -8.27 -12.57
CA ARG A 401 5.53 -8.35 -11.12
C ARG A 401 4.82 -7.11 -10.58
N GLY A 402 5.32 -5.91 -10.90
CA GLY A 402 4.71 -4.66 -10.45
C GLY A 402 3.25 -4.55 -10.89
N LEU A 403 2.95 -4.92 -12.15
CA LEU A 403 1.59 -4.95 -12.68
C LEU A 403 0.69 -5.93 -11.92
N CYS A 404 1.16 -7.17 -11.70
CA CYS A 404 0.42 -8.13 -10.89
C CYS A 404 0.18 -7.60 -9.48
N TRP A 405 1.20 -7.01 -8.85
CA TRP A 405 1.09 -6.45 -7.50
C TRP A 405 0.02 -5.36 -7.43
N TYR A 406 -0.03 -4.42 -8.37
CA TYR A 406 -1.07 -3.40 -8.43
C TYR A 406 -2.47 -3.98 -8.71
N ASN A 407 -2.56 -5.06 -9.47
CA ASN A 407 -3.83 -5.77 -9.68
C ASN A 407 -4.27 -6.57 -8.44
N LEU A 408 -3.39 -6.79 -7.45
CA LEU A 408 -3.72 -7.47 -6.19
C LEU A 408 -3.94 -6.49 -5.03
N HIS A 409 -3.40 -5.28 -5.12
CA HIS A 409 -3.34 -4.33 -4.00
C HIS A 409 -3.93 -2.97 -4.36
N ARG A 410 -4.93 -2.56 -3.60
CA ARG A 410 -5.58 -1.25 -3.72
C ARG A 410 -5.28 -0.43 -2.47
N PHE A 411 -4.45 0.59 -2.59
CA PHE A 411 -4.32 1.59 -1.52
C PHE A 411 -5.64 2.29 -1.23
N LYS A 412 -5.99 2.39 0.05
CA LYS A 412 -7.09 3.20 0.53
C LYS A 412 -6.78 4.69 0.37
N HIS A 413 -7.60 5.40 -0.41
CA HIS A 413 -7.41 6.83 -0.69
C HIS A 413 -7.87 7.69 0.50
N LYS A 414 -7.19 8.83 0.75
CA LYS A 414 -7.42 9.78 1.87
C LYS A 414 -6.88 9.36 3.24
N PHE A 415 -5.98 8.37 3.28
CA PHE A 415 -5.34 7.91 4.50
C PHE A 415 -3.87 8.31 4.45
N ALA A 416 -3.42 9.11 5.42
CA ALA A 416 -2.00 9.32 5.65
C ALA A 416 -1.48 8.15 6.49
N PRO A 417 -0.24 7.69 6.24
CA PRO A 417 0.41 6.75 7.13
C PRO A 417 0.55 7.37 8.53
N VAL A 418 0.52 6.51 9.54
CA VAL A 418 1.02 6.86 10.88
C VAL A 418 2.54 6.99 10.79
N ASP A 419 3.12 7.88 11.59
CA ASP A 419 4.57 8.02 11.65
C ASP A 419 5.24 6.73 12.14
N GLU A 420 6.30 6.32 11.44
CA GLU A 420 7.06 5.09 11.69
C GLU A 420 7.58 4.98 13.13
N GLN A 421 7.84 6.10 13.81
CA GLN A 421 8.29 6.11 15.19
C GLN A 421 7.27 5.48 16.16
N TYR A 422 5.99 5.45 15.78
CA TYR A 422 4.93 4.85 16.59
C TYR A 422 4.69 3.38 16.28
N PHE A 423 5.34 2.83 15.26
CA PHE A 423 5.34 1.40 15.03
C PHE A 423 5.97 0.69 16.22
N GLU A 424 5.29 -0.32 16.77
CA GLU A 424 5.66 -1.02 18.02
C GLU A 424 5.85 -0.14 19.28
N SER A 425 5.48 1.14 19.23
CA SER A 425 5.62 2.05 20.37
C SER A 425 4.88 1.53 21.59
N LYS A 426 5.58 1.50 22.73
CA LYS A 426 5.06 1.07 24.03
C LYS A 426 4.44 2.20 24.84
N GLN A 427 4.24 3.38 24.24
CA GLN A 427 3.56 4.49 24.91
C GLN A 427 2.16 4.06 25.34
N PRO A 428 1.81 4.12 26.64
CA PRO A 428 0.52 3.64 27.14
C PRO A 428 -0.62 4.56 26.70
N ILE A 429 -1.70 3.95 26.23
CA ILE A 429 -2.97 4.60 25.88
C ILE A 429 -4.07 3.89 26.68
N TYR A 430 -4.94 4.67 27.30
CA TYR A 430 -6.01 4.16 28.15
C TYR A 430 -7.34 4.23 27.40
N ILE A 431 -8.21 3.25 27.56
CA ILE A 431 -9.52 3.17 26.88
C ILE A 431 -10.62 3.17 27.94
N GLY A 432 -11.37 4.28 28.04
CA GLY A 432 -12.25 4.62 29.18
C GLY A 432 -13.72 4.30 29.04
#